data_AF-A0A8J7DSC9-F1
#
_entry.id   AF-A0A8J7DSC9-F1
#
_cell.length_a   1.000
_cell.length_b   1.000
_cell.length_c   1.000
_cell.angle_alpha   90.00
_cell.angle_beta   90.00
_cell.angle_gamma   90.00
#
_symmetry.space_group_name_H-M   'P 1'
#
loop_
_entity.id
_entity.type
_entity.pdbx_description
1 polymer ?
#
loop_
_entity_poly.entity_id
_entity_poly.type
_entity_poly.pdbx_seq_one_letter_code
_entity_poly.pdbx_strand_id
1 'polypeptide(L)'
;LEPWLEELKVRSRPLGGQLSQSPQTVTLTVPFGTARDLGDRFQQLFSTPELAAELAADPSRAETFNLEEPSPSSLQLPGWGPVPFDLGLEQTNWVFVSRTHLTYSLDLRDLPANGEEVTTPAWADLRFRLQVPWGLDQIDPAATPPLSQDAAGAIWQLQPGKMTHIDAVFWLPNAIALGTLGIVALVLGGYGLRYRVFKPAKTFRQS
;
A
#
# COMPACT_ATOMS: atom_id res chain seq x y z
N LEU A 1 21.08 -13.93 3.10
CA LEU A 1 19.97 -13.04 3.52
C LEU A 1 20.47 -11.62 3.80
N GLU A 2 21.48 -11.44 4.65
CA GLU A 2 22.08 -10.11 4.94
C GLU A 2 22.43 -9.25 3.71
N PRO A 3 23.11 -9.75 2.66
CA PRO A 3 23.44 -8.92 1.50
C PRO A 3 22.20 -8.43 0.74
N TRP A 4 21.17 -9.27 0.62
CA TRP A 4 19.90 -8.91 -0.01
C TRP A 4 19.13 -7.86 0.81
N LEU A 5 19.14 -7.97 2.15
CA LEU A 5 18.51 -6.99 3.03
C LEU A 5 19.19 -5.62 2.95
N GLU A 6 20.52 -5.58 2.88
CA GLU A 6 21.25 -4.31 2.70
C GLU A 6 20.97 -3.69 1.34
N GLU A 7 20.84 -4.49 0.27
CA GLU A 7 20.42 -3.98 -1.03
C GLU A 7 19.00 -3.39 -1.00
N LEU A 8 18.05 -4.10 -0.39
CA LEU A 8 16.68 -3.64 -0.22
C LEU A 8 16.62 -2.31 0.55
N LYS A 9 17.45 -2.17 1.59
CA LYS A 9 17.59 -0.95 2.40
C LYS A 9 18.19 0.21 1.60
N VAL A 10 19.21 -0.05 0.79
CA VAL A 10 19.80 0.98 -0.08
C VAL A 10 18.75 1.50 -1.06
N ARG A 11 17.95 0.61 -1.65
CA ARG A 11 16.87 0.96 -2.58
C ARG A 11 15.69 1.65 -1.91
N SER A 12 15.40 1.33 -0.66
CA SER A 12 14.29 1.97 0.07
C SER A 12 14.61 3.38 0.56
N ARG A 13 15.89 3.74 0.76
CA ARG A 13 16.31 5.08 1.23
C ARG A 13 15.75 6.24 0.41
N PRO A 14 15.85 6.27 -0.94
CA PRO A 14 15.26 7.36 -1.73
C PRO A 14 13.73 7.44 -1.61
N LEU A 15 13.08 6.35 -1.21
CA LEU A 15 11.63 6.28 -0.98
C LEU A 15 11.21 6.69 0.44
N GLY A 16 12.15 7.18 1.27
CA GLY A 16 11.90 7.46 2.68
C GLY A 16 11.75 6.19 3.53
N GLY A 17 12.20 5.04 3.03
CA GLY A 17 12.08 3.76 3.71
C GLY A 17 12.98 3.65 4.93
N GLN A 18 12.44 3.01 5.98
CA GLN A 18 13.10 2.80 7.26
C GLN A 18 13.23 1.30 7.54
N LEU A 19 14.45 0.84 7.77
CA LEU A 19 14.73 -0.52 8.19
C LEU A 19 14.89 -0.57 9.71
N SER A 20 14.07 -1.35 10.39
CA SER A 20 14.17 -1.63 11.82
C SER A 20 14.52 -3.10 12.03
N GLN A 21 15.57 -3.37 12.80
CA GLN A 21 16.03 -4.72 13.11
C GLN A 21 15.85 -5.00 14.61
N SER A 22 15.03 -5.99 14.91
CA SER A 22 14.90 -6.62 16.23
C SER A 22 15.69 -7.93 16.25
N PRO A 23 15.95 -8.55 17.43
CA PRO A 23 16.79 -9.76 17.53
C PRO A 23 16.36 -10.93 16.63
N GLN A 24 15.09 -10.97 16.22
CA GLN A 24 14.52 -12.03 15.38
C GLN A 24 13.66 -11.50 14.21
N THR A 25 13.61 -10.19 13.97
CA THR A 25 12.69 -9.60 12.98
C THR A 25 13.33 -8.42 12.27
N VAL A 26 13.18 -8.38 10.96
CA VAL A 26 13.59 -7.24 10.12
C VAL A 26 12.34 -6.64 9.50
N THR A 27 12.08 -5.37 9.77
CA THR A 27 10.91 -4.64 9.28
C THR A 27 11.37 -3.50 8.39
N LEU A 28 11.00 -3.55 7.11
CA LEU A 28 11.14 -2.43 6.19
C LEU A 28 9.80 -1.69 6.11
N THR A 29 9.79 -0.41 6.49
CA THR A 29 8.61 0.46 6.37
C THR A 29 8.87 1.49 5.28
N VAL A 30 8.01 1.55 4.27
CA VAL A 30 8.09 2.54 3.19
C VAL A 30 6.80 3.37 3.19
N PRO A 31 6.87 4.67 3.49
CA PRO A 31 5.69 5.52 3.43
C PRO A 31 5.27 5.77 1.97
N PHE A 32 3.96 5.89 1.76
CA PHE A 32 3.37 6.21 0.47
C PHE A 32 2.23 7.22 0.68
N GLY A 33 1.98 8.07 -0.32
CA GLY A 33 0.98 9.14 -0.27
C GLY A 33 -0.35 8.78 -0.94
N THR A 34 -0.34 7.92 -1.95
CA THR A 34 -1.52 7.52 -2.73
C THR A 34 -1.45 6.05 -3.14
N ALA A 35 -2.56 5.48 -3.61
CA ALA A 35 -2.58 4.11 -4.11
C ALA A 35 -1.66 3.90 -5.33
N ARG A 36 -1.57 4.90 -6.23
CA ARG A 36 -0.64 4.88 -7.36
C ARG A 36 0.82 4.89 -6.90
N ASP A 37 1.15 5.80 -5.99
CA ASP A 37 2.48 5.92 -5.41
C ASP A 37 2.92 4.64 -4.66
N LEU A 38 1.98 3.90 -4.06
CA LEU A 38 2.27 2.57 -3.49
C LEU A 38 2.72 1.58 -4.57
N GLY A 39 2.01 1.52 -5.70
CA GLY A 39 2.36 0.66 -6.83
C GLY A 39 3.74 0.99 -7.39
N ASP A 40 3.98 2.27 -7.66
CA ASP A 40 5.25 2.77 -8.20
C ASP A 40 6.42 2.44 -7.25
N ARG A 41 6.26 2.70 -5.94
CA ARG A 41 7.27 2.38 -4.92
C ARG A 41 7.51 0.89 -4.78
N PHE A 42 6.45 0.08 -4.80
CA PHE A 42 6.58 -1.36 -4.73
C PHE A 42 7.38 -1.89 -5.93
N GLN A 43 7.06 -1.43 -7.14
CA GLN A 43 7.81 -1.77 -8.33
C GLN A 43 9.28 -1.34 -8.21
N GLN A 44 9.55 -0.11 -7.78
CA GLN A 44 10.92 0.41 -7.64
C GLN A 44 11.75 -0.36 -6.60
N LEU A 45 11.13 -0.80 -5.50
CA LEU A 45 11.81 -1.59 -4.46
C LEU A 45 12.29 -2.94 -4.98
N PHE A 46 11.48 -3.61 -5.80
CA PHE A 46 11.73 -4.97 -6.25
C PHE A 46 12.21 -5.09 -7.71
N SER A 47 12.36 -3.97 -8.43
CA SER A 47 12.93 -3.92 -9.78
C SER A 47 14.37 -4.46 -9.84
N THR A 48 14.93 -4.68 -11.02
CA THR A 48 16.37 -4.98 -11.14
C THR A 48 17.25 -3.77 -10.77
N PRO A 49 18.50 -3.99 -10.32
CA PRO A 49 19.41 -2.90 -9.94
C PRO A 49 19.68 -1.91 -11.09
N GLU A 50 19.68 -2.41 -12.33
CA GLU A 50 19.85 -1.61 -13.55
C GLU A 50 18.70 -0.61 -13.73
N LEU A 51 17.46 -1.08 -13.63
CA LEU A 51 16.27 -0.24 -13.71
C LEU A 51 16.18 0.74 -12.53
N ALA A 52 16.56 0.30 -11.33
CA ALA A 52 16.57 1.17 -10.15
C ALA A 52 17.61 2.30 -10.24
N ALA A 53 18.79 2.03 -10.83
CA ALA A 53 19.82 3.03 -11.07
C ALA A 53 19.39 4.05 -12.13
N GLU A 54 18.70 3.61 -13.19
CA GLU A 54 18.15 4.51 -14.21
C GLU A 54 17.02 5.41 -13.66
N LEU A 55 16.09 4.86 -12.86
CA LEU A 55 15.01 5.62 -12.21
C LEU A 55 15.54 6.63 -11.18
N ALA A 56 16.65 6.31 -10.51
CA ALA A 56 17.31 7.23 -9.59
C ALA A 56 18.08 8.36 -10.32
N ALA A 57 18.58 8.09 -11.53
CA ALA A 57 19.29 9.06 -12.35
C ALA A 57 18.34 10.02 -13.09
N ASP A 58 17.16 9.54 -13.50
CA ASP A 58 16.13 10.36 -14.14
C ASP A 58 14.72 9.96 -13.65
N PRO A 59 14.17 10.66 -12.66
CA PRO A 59 12.83 10.37 -12.14
C PRO A 59 11.72 10.67 -13.16
N SER A 60 11.99 11.48 -14.19
CA SER A 60 11.06 11.80 -15.28
C SER A 60 10.88 10.65 -16.28
N ARG A 61 11.81 9.66 -16.28
CA ARG A 61 11.61 8.42 -17.05
C ARG A 61 10.47 7.58 -16.48
N ALA A 62 10.20 7.64 -15.18
CA ALA A 62 9.04 6.96 -14.57
C ALA A 62 7.71 7.42 -15.19
N GLU A 63 7.64 8.68 -15.65
CA GLU A 63 6.46 9.23 -16.32
C GLU A 63 6.40 8.87 -17.82
N THR A 64 7.56 8.57 -18.43
CA THR A 64 7.67 8.08 -19.82
C THR A 64 7.47 6.56 -19.95
N PHE A 65 7.34 5.82 -18.85
CA PHE A 65 6.87 4.43 -18.85
C PHE A 65 5.35 4.38 -19.13
N ASN A 66 4.93 4.92 -20.27
CA ASN A 66 3.62 4.64 -20.85
C ASN A 66 3.80 3.78 -22.11
N LEU A 67 3.30 2.55 -21.99
CA LEU A 67 2.61 1.77 -23.01
C LEU A 67 3.44 1.32 -24.23
N GLU A 68 4.04 0.13 -24.17
CA GLU A 68 3.90 -0.84 -25.29
C GLU A 68 4.34 -2.27 -24.92
N GLU A 69 5.14 -2.45 -23.87
CA GLU A 69 5.39 -3.78 -23.31
C GLU A 69 5.19 -3.76 -21.79
N PRO A 70 4.32 -4.62 -21.21
CA PRO A 70 4.31 -4.83 -19.78
C PRO A 70 5.61 -5.53 -19.42
N SER A 71 6.65 -4.76 -19.08
CA SER A 71 7.88 -5.33 -18.53
C SER A 71 7.49 -6.21 -17.33
N PRO A 72 7.71 -7.52 -17.38
CA PRO A 72 7.35 -8.40 -16.28
C PRO A 72 8.14 -7.96 -15.06
N SER A 73 7.47 -7.30 -14.13
CA SER A 73 8.09 -6.91 -12.88
C SER A 73 8.39 -8.20 -12.14
N SER A 74 9.66 -8.41 -11.79
CA SER A 74 10.09 -9.65 -11.17
C SER A 74 10.65 -9.39 -9.78
N LEU A 75 10.10 -10.06 -8.76
CA LEU A 75 10.63 -10.05 -7.41
C LEU A 75 11.92 -10.87 -7.40
N GLN A 76 13.02 -10.25 -7.00
CA GLN A 76 14.23 -10.98 -6.63
C GLN A 76 14.11 -11.45 -5.17
N LEU A 77 13.87 -12.75 -5.00
CA LEU A 77 13.81 -13.39 -3.69
C LEU A 77 15.18 -14.05 -3.36
N PRO A 78 15.66 -13.93 -2.12
CA PRO A 78 17.02 -14.34 -1.77
C PRO A 78 17.17 -15.87 -1.81
N GLY A 79 17.89 -16.40 -2.80
CA GLY A 79 18.05 -17.85 -2.97
C GLY A 79 17.08 -18.47 -3.98
N TRP A 80 16.28 -17.64 -4.65
CA TRP A 80 15.43 -18.03 -5.78
C TRP A 80 15.67 -17.13 -7.00
N GLY A 81 15.18 -17.58 -8.16
CA GLY A 81 15.19 -16.81 -9.39
C GLY A 81 14.19 -15.65 -9.38
N PRO A 82 14.14 -14.84 -10.46
CA PRO A 82 13.16 -13.78 -10.63
C PRO A 82 11.74 -14.34 -10.62
N VAL A 83 10.87 -13.80 -9.77
CA VAL A 83 9.47 -14.22 -9.63
C VAL A 83 8.54 -13.17 -10.24
N PRO A 84 7.80 -13.48 -11.32
CA PRO A 84 6.88 -12.52 -11.94
C PRO A 84 5.79 -12.08 -10.96
N PHE A 85 5.56 -10.78 -10.88
CA PHE A 85 4.45 -10.18 -10.15
C PHE A 85 3.80 -9.06 -10.95
N ASP A 86 2.54 -8.80 -10.63
CA ASP A 86 1.76 -7.68 -11.14
C ASP A 86 0.93 -7.08 -9.99
N LEU A 87 1.01 -5.77 -9.80
CA LEU A 87 0.33 -5.06 -8.73
C LEU A 87 -0.38 -3.83 -9.31
N GLY A 88 -1.70 -3.92 -9.42
CA GLY A 88 -2.58 -2.84 -9.86
C GLY A 88 -3.36 -2.24 -8.68
N LEU A 89 -3.39 -0.92 -8.60
CA LEU A 89 -4.29 -0.20 -7.70
C LEU A 89 -5.07 0.87 -8.46
N GLU A 90 -6.38 0.72 -8.47
CA GLU A 90 -7.29 1.73 -9.01
C GLU A 90 -8.06 2.40 -7.88
N GLN A 91 -8.09 3.73 -7.86
CA GLN A 91 -8.70 4.49 -6.78
C GLN A 91 -9.74 5.47 -7.33
N THR A 92 -10.97 5.36 -6.84
CA THR A 92 -12.03 6.34 -7.07
C THR A 92 -12.17 7.26 -5.86
N ASN A 93 -11.90 8.55 -6.06
CA ASN A 93 -11.89 9.55 -5.01
C ASN A 93 -13.25 10.24 -4.85
N TRP A 94 -13.79 10.23 -3.63
CA TRP A 94 -14.89 11.10 -3.22
C TRP A 94 -14.41 12.13 -2.21
N VAL A 95 -15.29 13.06 -1.84
CA VAL A 95 -14.93 14.19 -0.97
C VAL A 95 -14.28 13.70 0.33
N PHE A 96 -14.88 12.76 1.05
CA PHE A 96 -14.39 12.31 2.37
C PHE A 96 -13.77 10.91 2.39
N VAL A 97 -14.00 10.13 1.34
CA VAL A 97 -13.66 8.71 1.29
C VAL A 97 -13.12 8.41 -0.09
N SER A 98 -12.35 7.33 -0.22
CA SER A 98 -11.97 6.78 -1.51
C SER A 98 -12.21 5.27 -1.53
N ARG A 99 -12.64 4.76 -2.69
CA ARG A 99 -12.80 3.34 -2.96
C ARG A 99 -11.57 2.88 -3.74
N THR A 100 -10.84 1.91 -3.22
CA THR A 100 -9.64 1.36 -3.84
C THR A 100 -9.89 -0.08 -4.24
N HIS A 101 -9.61 -0.39 -5.50
CA HIS A 101 -9.57 -1.74 -6.06
C HIS A 101 -8.11 -2.15 -6.20
N LEU A 102 -7.75 -3.23 -5.54
CA LEU A 102 -6.43 -3.83 -5.53
C LEU A 102 -6.48 -5.14 -6.32
N THR A 103 -5.63 -5.24 -7.33
CA THR A 103 -5.38 -6.48 -8.06
C THR A 103 -3.91 -6.83 -7.90
N TYR A 104 -3.62 -8.04 -7.41
CA TYR A 104 -2.26 -8.50 -7.20
C TYR A 104 -2.11 -9.94 -7.70
N SER A 105 -1.21 -10.15 -8.65
CA SER A 105 -0.88 -11.46 -9.19
C SER A 105 0.57 -11.79 -8.90
N LEU A 106 0.84 -12.99 -8.42
CA LEU A 106 2.16 -13.48 -8.09
C LEU A 106 2.32 -14.92 -8.57
N ASP A 107 3.28 -15.16 -9.46
CA ASP A 107 3.51 -16.50 -10.02
C ASP A 107 4.65 -17.21 -9.31
N LEU A 108 4.32 -18.10 -8.37
CA LEU A 108 5.30 -18.89 -7.62
C LEU A 108 5.49 -20.29 -8.22
N ARG A 109 5.00 -20.58 -9.43
CA ARG A 109 5.04 -21.94 -10.02
C ARG A 109 6.46 -22.46 -10.25
N ASP A 110 7.41 -21.57 -10.50
CA ASP A 110 8.82 -21.91 -10.69
C ASP A 110 9.56 -22.19 -9.37
N LEU A 111 8.89 -21.99 -8.22
CA LEU A 111 9.44 -22.31 -6.90
C LEU A 111 9.09 -23.75 -6.50
N PRO A 112 10.05 -24.52 -5.94
CA PRO A 112 9.81 -25.89 -5.51
C PRO A 112 8.71 -25.92 -4.45
N ALA A 113 7.72 -26.80 -4.64
CA ALA A 113 6.62 -26.97 -3.71
C ALA A 113 7.11 -27.61 -2.40
N ASN A 114 6.39 -27.32 -1.31
CA ASN A 114 6.64 -27.93 -0.02
C ASN A 114 6.42 -29.46 -0.10
N GLY A 115 7.49 -30.25 -0.24
CA GLY A 115 7.41 -31.72 -0.14
C GLY A 115 8.35 -32.56 -1.02
N GLU A 116 9.07 -32.00 -2.00
CA GLU A 116 9.89 -32.78 -2.95
C GLU A 116 11.40 -32.85 -2.63
N GLU A 117 11.76 -32.77 -1.35
CA GLU A 117 13.12 -32.99 -0.82
C GLU A 117 14.09 -31.78 -0.87
N VAL A 118 14.84 -31.64 0.25
CA VAL A 118 15.90 -30.67 0.58
C VAL A 118 15.45 -29.24 0.95
N THR A 119 15.17 -29.09 2.25
CA THR A 119 15.29 -27.84 3.02
C THR A 119 14.48 -26.67 2.50
N THR A 120 13.14 -26.73 2.62
CA THR A 120 12.33 -25.52 2.53
C THR A 120 12.88 -24.48 3.51
N PRO A 121 13.36 -23.33 3.03
CA PRO A 121 13.91 -22.34 3.93
C PRO A 121 12.81 -21.83 4.87
N ALA A 122 13.14 -21.52 6.13
CA ALA A 122 12.16 -21.03 7.11
C ALA A 122 11.40 -19.75 6.68
N TRP A 123 11.89 -19.06 5.64
CA TRP A 123 11.27 -17.88 5.02
C TRP A 123 10.28 -18.21 3.88
N ALA A 124 9.99 -19.50 3.64
CA ALA A 124 8.98 -19.96 2.67
C ALA A 124 7.52 -19.87 3.16
N ASP A 125 7.29 -19.43 4.40
CA ASP A 125 5.96 -19.02 4.84
C ASP A 125 5.69 -17.57 4.42
N LEU A 126 5.42 -17.40 3.13
CA LEU A 126 5.10 -16.13 2.53
C LEU A 126 3.63 -15.79 2.78
N ARG A 127 3.37 -14.60 3.32
CA ARG A 127 2.00 -14.13 3.60
C ARG A 127 1.80 -12.74 3.07
N PHE A 128 0.70 -12.54 2.38
CA PHE A 128 0.22 -11.21 2.00
C PHE A 128 -0.84 -10.78 3.02
N ARG A 129 -0.66 -9.60 3.62
CA ARG A 129 -1.61 -9.04 4.57
C ARG A 129 -2.08 -7.68 4.09
N LEU A 130 -3.38 -7.57 3.86
CA LEU A 130 -4.06 -6.31 3.60
C LEU A 130 -4.64 -5.80 4.92
N GLN A 131 -4.28 -4.58 5.31
CA GLN A 131 -4.86 -3.87 6.44
C GLN A 131 -5.54 -2.61 5.94
N VAL A 132 -6.81 -2.44 6.28
CA VAL A 132 -7.63 -1.34 5.79
C VAL A 132 -8.32 -0.63 6.95
N PRO A 133 -8.25 0.71 7.01
CA PRO A 133 -8.80 1.48 8.13
C PRO A 133 -10.33 1.49 8.18
N TRP A 134 -11.02 1.50 7.03
CA TRP A 134 -12.46 1.75 6.93
C TRP A 134 -13.26 0.58 6.34
N GLY A 135 -12.66 -0.60 6.28
CA GLY A 135 -13.37 -1.82 5.91
C GLY A 135 -12.99 -2.39 4.55
N LEU A 136 -13.01 -3.71 4.50
CA LEU A 136 -12.96 -4.51 3.28
C LEU A 136 -14.39 -4.68 2.76
N ASP A 137 -14.62 -4.31 1.49
CA ASP A 137 -15.94 -4.31 0.85
C ASP A 137 -16.21 -5.66 0.17
N GLN A 138 -15.33 -6.05 -0.75
CA GLN A 138 -15.50 -7.27 -1.55
C GLN A 138 -14.15 -7.92 -1.87
N ILE A 139 -14.13 -9.24 -1.95
CA ILE A 139 -13.07 -10.04 -2.57
C ILE A 139 -13.72 -10.80 -3.73
N ASP A 140 -13.09 -10.83 -4.89
CA ASP A 140 -13.60 -11.61 -6.03
C ASP A 140 -13.65 -13.11 -5.66
N PRO A 141 -14.80 -13.80 -5.80
CA PRO A 141 -14.90 -15.23 -5.52
C PRO A 141 -14.04 -16.11 -6.45
N ALA A 142 -13.63 -15.62 -7.61
CA ALA A 142 -12.71 -16.29 -8.52
C ALA A 142 -11.23 -16.08 -8.15
N ALA A 143 -10.93 -15.16 -7.24
CA ALA A 143 -9.58 -14.93 -6.72
C ALA A 143 -9.19 -15.97 -5.65
N THR A 144 -7.93 -15.94 -5.24
CA THR A 144 -7.39 -16.83 -4.21
C THR A 144 -8.07 -16.50 -2.87
N PRO A 145 -8.67 -17.48 -2.18
CA PRO A 145 -9.36 -17.22 -0.94
C PRO A 145 -8.37 -16.82 0.18
N PRO A 146 -8.72 -15.85 1.03
CA PRO A 146 -7.90 -15.52 2.18
C PRO A 146 -7.91 -16.64 3.22
N LEU A 147 -6.80 -16.79 3.94
CA LEU A 147 -6.70 -17.65 5.11
C LEU A 147 -7.55 -17.13 6.28
N SER A 148 -7.63 -15.81 6.41
CA SER A 148 -8.46 -15.12 7.39
C SER A 148 -8.94 -13.79 6.83
N GLN A 149 -10.19 -13.44 7.12
CA GLN A 149 -10.83 -12.21 6.70
C GLN A 149 -11.63 -11.64 7.87
N ASP A 150 -11.47 -10.35 8.14
CA ASP A 150 -12.25 -9.58 9.09
C ASP A 150 -12.58 -8.19 8.53
N ALA A 151 -13.23 -7.35 9.33
CA ALA A 151 -13.56 -5.98 8.94
C ALA A 151 -12.31 -5.08 8.80
N ALA A 152 -11.17 -5.44 9.41
CA ALA A 152 -9.93 -4.67 9.36
C ALA A 152 -9.00 -5.10 8.20
N GLY A 153 -9.34 -6.18 7.50
CA GLY A 153 -8.65 -6.62 6.30
C GLY A 153 -8.63 -8.14 6.12
N ALA A 154 -7.58 -8.63 5.46
CA ALA A 154 -7.47 -10.04 5.10
C ALA A 154 -6.00 -10.49 4.99
N ILE A 155 -5.79 -11.80 5.18
CA ILE A 155 -4.47 -12.44 5.12
C ILE A 155 -4.55 -13.60 4.14
N TRP A 156 -3.66 -13.63 3.17
CA TRP A 156 -3.49 -14.72 2.22
C TRP A 156 -2.15 -15.42 2.44
N GLN A 157 -2.16 -16.74 2.30
CA GLN A 157 -0.94 -17.53 2.29
C GLN A 157 -0.46 -17.70 0.85
N LEU A 158 0.77 -17.28 0.57
CA LEU A 158 1.39 -17.37 -0.75
C LEU A 158 2.16 -18.71 -0.82
N GLN A 159 1.62 -19.67 -1.55
CA GLN A 159 2.18 -21.02 -1.60
C GLN A 159 3.18 -21.16 -2.75
N PRO A 160 4.41 -21.63 -2.50
CA PRO A 160 5.33 -22.03 -3.56
C PRO A 160 4.71 -23.09 -4.48
N GLY A 161 5.03 -23.04 -5.77
CA GLY A 161 4.47 -23.93 -6.80
C GLY A 161 3.08 -23.53 -7.31
N LYS A 162 2.53 -22.39 -6.86
CA LYS A 162 1.18 -21.93 -7.26
C LYS A 162 1.19 -20.47 -7.72
N MET A 163 0.27 -20.15 -8.63
CA MET A 163 -0.06 -18.76 -8.93
C MET A 163 -1.06 -18.26 -7.90
N THR A 164 -0.77 -17.13 -7.28
CA THR A 164 -1.69 -16.43 -6.39
C THR A 164 -2.25 -15.22 -7.13
N HIS A 165 -3.56 -15.11 -7.16
CA HIS A 165 -4.27 -13.92 -7.62
C HIS A 165 -5.14 -13.39 -6.49
N ILE A 166 -4.98 -12.12 -6.14
CA ILE A 166 -5.73 -11.41 -5.11
C ILE A 166 -6.47 -10.27 -5.79
N ASP A 167 -7.77 -10.21 -5.60
CA ASP A 167 -8.61 -9.11 -6.07
C ASP A 167 -9.50 -8.66 -4.90
N ALA A 168 -9.28 -7.43 -4.45
CA ALA A 168 -9.93 -6.90 -3.25
C ALA A 168 -10.33 -5.44 -3.42
N VAL A 169 -11.50 -5.10 -2.91
CA VAL A 169 -12.02 -3.72 -2.88
C VAL A 169 -12.19 -3.28 -1.44
N PHE A 170 -11.71 -2.07 -1.12
CA PHE A 170 -11.77 -1.51 0.23
C PHE A 170 -11.89 0.01 0.24
N TRP A 171 -12.23 0.55 1.40
CA TRP A 171 -12.43 1.98 1.61
C TRP A 171 -11.28 2.61 2.41
N LEU A 172 -10.86 3.81 1.98
CA LEU A 172 -9.85 4.61 2.67
C LEU A 172 -10.38 6.02 3.01
N PRO A 173 -10.08 6.56 4.20
CA PRO A 173 -10.42 7.93 4.56
C PRO A 173 -9.60 8.95 3.78
N ASN A 174 -10.24 10.04 3.37
CA ASN A 174 -9.53 11.23 2.89
C ASN A 174 -9.18 12.15 4.07
N ALA A 175 -7.98 11.99 4.63
CA ALA A 175 -7.52 12.75 5.80
C ALA A 175 -7.54 14.27 5.58
N ILE A 176 -7.22 14.73 4.37
CA ILE A 176 -7.22 16.17 4.04
C ILE A 176 -8.64 16.73 4.12
N ALA A 177 -9.60 16.06 3.48
CA ALA A 177 -10.98 16.52 3.47
C ALA A 177 -11.64 16.45 4.86
N LEU A 178 -11.35 15.40 5.63
CA LEU A 178 -11.79 15.31 7.03
C LEU A 178 -11.18 16.43 7.88
N GLY A 179 -9.90 16.77 7.66
CA GLY A 179 -9.24 17.92 8.28
C GLY A 179 -9.92 19.24 7.93
N THR A 180 -10.23 19.47 6.64
CA THR A 180 -10.95 20.66 6.19
C THR A 180 -12.34 20.76 6.83
N LEU A 181 -13.08 19.66 6.90
CA LEU A 181 -14.40 19.62 7.56
C LEU A 181 -14.30 20.02 9.04
N GLY A 182 -13.27 19.53 9.74
CA GLY A 182 -13.00 19.90 11.13
C GLY A 182 -12.74 21.40 11.31
N ILE A 183 -11.94 22.01 10.44
CA ILE A 183 -11.67 23.46 10.45
C ILE A 183 -12.95 24.25 10.21
N VAL A 184 -13.73 23.87 9.20
CA VAL A 184 -15.02 24.53 8.88
C VAL A 184 -15.98 24.44 10.06
N ALA A 185 -16.11 23.27 10.68
CA ALA A 185 -16.95 23.07 11.85
C ALA A 185 -16.51 23.95 13.03
N LEU A 186 -15.20 24.09 13.26
CA LEU A 186 -14.65 24.96 14.31
C LEU A 186 -14.97 26.43 14.04
N VAL A 187 -14.78 26.90 12.81
CA VAL A 187 -15.09 28.29 12.41
C VAL A 187 -16.58 28.59 12.57
N LEU A 188 -17.46 27.70 12.10
CA LEU A 188 -18.91 27.86 12.25
C LEU A 188 -19.35 27.75 13.72
N GLY A 189 -18.73 26.86 14.50
CA GLY A 189 -18.96 26.74 15.93
C GLY A 189 -18.58 28.02 16.68
N GLY A 190 -17.40 28.58 16.39
CA GLY A 190 -16.94 29.85 16.95
C GLY A 190 -17.83 31.02 16.54
N TYR A 191 -18.25 31.06 15.27
CA TYR A 191 -19.22 32.03 14.80
C TYR A 191 -20.56 31.90 15.55
N GLY A 192 -21.12 30.69 15.63
CA GLY A 192 -22.38 30.42 16.33
C GLY A 192 -22.33 30.82 17.81
N LEU A 193 -21.25 30.51 18.51
CA LEU A 193 -21.04 30.95 19.90
C LEU A 193 -21.04 32.47 20.01
N ARG A 194 -20.31 33.16 19.12
CA ARG A 194 -20.25 34.63 19.11
C ARG A 194 -21.64 35.25 18.98
N TYR A 195 -22.45 34.81 18.02
CA TYR A 195 -23.76 35.42 17.76
C TYR A 195 -24.86 34.99 18.73
N ARG A 196 -24.72 33.83 19.38
CA ARG A 196 -25.72 33.34 20.33
C ARG A 196 -25.48 33.81 21.76
N VAL A 197 -24.22 34.04 22.15
CA VAL A 197 -23.86 34.51 23.50
C VAL A 197 -23.79 36.04 23.58
N PHE A 198 -23.42 36.75 22.50
CA PHE A 198 -23.43 38.22 22.46
C PHE A 198 -24.67 38.74 21.71
N LYS A 199 -25.85 38.67 22.34
CA LYS A 199 -26.95 39.56 21.95
C LYS A 199 -26.69 40.93 22.58
N PRO A 200 -26.46 42.02 21.82
CA PRO A 200 -26.42 43.34 22.41
C PRO A 200 -27.82 43.62 22.99
N ALA A 201 -27.88 43.88 24.30
CA ALA A 201 -29.09 44.37 24.92
C ALA A 201 -29.48 45.66 24.19
N LYS A 202 -30.63 45.66 23.52
CA LYS A 202 -31.19 46.86 22.91
C LYS A 202 -31.54 47.82 24.05
N THR A 203 -30.63 48.73 24.39
CA THR A 203 -30.93 49.83 25.29
C THR A 203 -31.83 50.80 24.53
N PHE A 204 -33.14 50.57 24.61
CA PHE A 204 -34.15 51.53 24.22
C PHE A 204 -34.45 52.38 25.45
N ARG A 205 -34.02 53.63 25.46
CA ARG A 205 -34.70 54.66 26.24
C ARG A 205 -34.85 55.93 25.41
N GLN A 206 -36.11 56.14 25.04
CA GLN A 206 -36.68 57.36 24.53
C GLN A 206 -36.79 58.43 25.62
N SER A 207 -36.82 59.67 25.13
CA SER A 207 -37.35 60.91 25.72
C SER A 207 -36.57 61.57 26.84
#